data_AF-A0A9D1W9H2-F1
#
_entry.id   AF-A0A9D1W9H2-F1
#
_cell.length_a   1.000
_cell.length_b   1.000
_cell.length_c   1.000
_cell.angle_alpha   90.00
_cell.angle_beta   90.00
_cell.angle_gamma   90.00
#
_symmetry.space_group_name_H-M   'P 1'
#
loop_
_entity.id
_entity.type
_entity.pdbx_description
1 polymer ?
#
loop_
_entity_poly.entity_id
_entity_poly.type
_entity_poly.pdbx_seq_one_letter_code
_entity_poly.pdbx_strand_id
1 'polypeptide(L)' 'MVDNEQVKRETAGYKKLPQIIDFRDEDGNDRMQEEIQANYNRIKQEVKQIVEDEMERIKNNPELSHLILNE' A
#
# COMPACT_ATOMS: atom_id res chain seq x y z
N MET A 1 21.67 -12.79 35.76
CA MET A 1 20.39 -13.53 35.60
C MET A 1 19.32 -12.51 35.32
N VAL A 2 18.46 -12.76 34.33
CA VAL A 2 17.30 -11.89 34.03
C VAL A 2 16.29 -12.03 35.17
N ASP A 3 15.70 -10.92 35.64
CA ASP A 3 14.71 -10.93 36.70
C ASP A 3 13.35 -11.46 36.20
N ASN A 4 13.11 -12.74 36.46
CA ASN A 4 11.88 -13.43 36.03
C ASN A 4 10.61 -12.92 36.73
N GLU A 5 10.70 -12.28 37.91
CA GLU A 5 9.55 -11.66 38.57
C GLU A 5 9.09 -10.42 37.79
N GLN A 6 10.05 -9.58 37.39
CA GLN A 6 9.77 -8.39 36.60
C GLN A 6 9.17 -8.76 35.23
N VAL A 7 9.77 -9.73 34.53
CA VAL A 7 9.26 -10.22 33.23
C VAL A 7 7.83 -10.77 33.35
N LYS A 8 7.50 -11.48 34.44
CA LYS A 8 6.13 -11.99 34.67
C LYS A 8 5.12 -10.86 34.86
N ARG A 9 5.47 -9.80 35.60
CA ARG A 9 4.59 -8.65 35.80
C ARG A 9 4.35 -7.88 34.51
N GLU A 10 5.40 -7.70 33.70
CA GLU A 10 5.30 -7.05 32.39
C GLU A 10 4.46 -7.87 31.41
N THR A 11 4.64 -9.20 31.38
CA THR A 11 3.87 -10.11 30.51
C THR A 11 2.38 -10.17 30.91
N ALA A 12 2.07 -10.09 32.21
CA ALA A 12 0.69 -10.13 32.71
C ALA A 12 -0.15 -8.92 32.25
N GLY A 13 0.48 -7.77 31.98
CA GLY A 13 -0.18 -6.57 31.48
C GLY A 13 -0.21 -6.46 29.95
N TYR A 14 0.41 -7.39 29.22
CA TYR A 14 0.53 -7.30 27.78
C TYR A 14 -0.83 -7.45 27.07
N LYS A 15 -1.21 -6.45 26.28
CA LYS A 15 -2.35 -6.51 25.37
C LYS A 15 -1.84 -6.66 23.95
N LYS A 16 -2.26 -7.72 23.27
CA LYS A 16 -1.92 -7.93 21.86
C LYS A 16 -2.46 -6.74 21.05
N LEU A 17 -1.61 -6.17 20.20
CA LEU A 17 -2.05 -5.16 19.25
C LEU A 17 -3.14 -5.74 18.34
N PRO A 18 -4.18 -4.96 18.00
CA PRO A 18 -5.19 -5.41 17.06
C PRO A 18 -4.53 -5.69 15.71
N GLN A 19 -4.96 -6.77 15.07
CA GLN A 19 -4.57 -7.05 13.69
C GLN A 19 -5.33 -6.10 12.77
N ILE A 20 -4.61 -5.26 12.02
CA ILE A 20 -5.20 -4.24 11.13
C ILE A 20 -5.66 -4.89 9.82
N ILE A 21 -4.85 -5.81 9.29
CA ILE A 21 -5.12 -6.55 8.06
C ILE A 21 -4.74 -8.02 8.29
N ASP A 22 -5.63 -8.92 7.91
CA ASP A 22 -5.33 -10.35 7.81
C ASP A 22 -5.00 -10.69 6.36
N PHE A 23 -3.80 -11.23 6.14
CA PHE A 23 -3.34 -11.69 4.83
C PHE A 23 -3.66 -13.16 4.60
N ARG A 24 -4.36 -13.80 5.54
CA ARG A 24 -4.83 -15.16 5.39
C ARG A 24 -6.14 -15.21 4.61
N ASP A 25 -6.26 -16.18 3.72
CA ASP A 25 -7.54 -16.51 3.09
C ASP A 25 -8.47 -17.29 4.05
N GLU A 26 -9.66 -17.66 3.55
CA GLU A 26 -10.68 -18.40 4.31
C GLU A 26 -10.18 -19.78 4.79
N ASP A 27 -9.20 -20.36 4.10
CA ASP A 27 -8.56 -21.64 4.44
C ASP A 27 -7.33 -21.47 5.35
N GLY A 28 -6.94 -20.22 5.65
CA GLY A 28 -5.82 -19.88 6.52
C GLY A 28 -4.45 -19.81 5.84
N ASN A 29 -4.38 -19.88 4.52
CA ASN A 29 -3.13 -19.75 3.76
C ASN A 29 -2.68 -18.30 3.68
N ASP A 30 -1.36 -18.06 3.83
CA ASP A 30 -0.78 -16.72 3.75
C ASP A 30 -0.72 -16.22 2.30
N ARG A 31 -1.50 -15.19 1.98
CA ARG A 31 -1.56 -14.53 0.67
C ARG A 31 -0.86 -13.17 0.65
N MET A 32 -0.04 -12.85 1.65
CA MET A 32 0.62 -11.55 1.79
C MET A 32 1.34 -11.10 0.51
N GLN A 33 2.12 -11.99 -0.11
CA GLN A 33 2.87 -11.63 -1.32
C GLN A 33 1.97 -11.37 -2.52
N GLU A 34 0.92 -12.16 -2.69
CA GLU A 34 -0.02 -12.03 -3.80
C GLU A 34 -0.80 -10.72 -3.70
N GLU A 35 -1.31 -10.40 -2.52
CA GLU A 35 -2.05 -9.16 -2.26
C GLU A 35 -1.18 -7.92 -2.46
N ILE A 36 0.08 -7.93 -1.97
CA ILE A 36 1.03 -6.83 -2.19
C ILE A 36 1.33 -6.67 -3.68
N GLN A 37 1.56 -7.78 -4.40
CA GLN A 37 1.88 -7.75 -5.82
C GLN A 37 0.69 -7.26 -6.66
N ALA A 38 -0.52 -7.69 -6.33
CA ALA A 38 -1.75 -7.24 -6.98
C ALA A 38 -1.96 -5.73 -6.76
N ASN A 39 -1.75 -5.24 -5.53
CA ASN A 39 -1.84 -3.82 -5.22
C ASN A 39 -0.81 -3.00 -6.00
N TYR A 40 0.45 -3.43 -6.04
CA TYR A 40 1.50 -2.77 -6.80
C TYR A 40 1.15 -2.68 -8.30
N ASN A 41 0.70 -3.79 -8.89
CA ASN A 41 0.33 -3.83 -10.31
C ASN A 41 -0.84 -2.90 -10.62
N ARG A 42 -1.86 -2.91 -9.76
CA ARG A 42 -3.03 -2.05 -9.88
C ARG A 42 -2.64 -0.57 -9.81
N ILE A 43 -1.91 -0.16 -8.77
CA ILE A 43 -1.47 1.23 -8.61
C ILE A 43 -0.61 1.65 -9.81
N LYS A 44 0.29 0.78 -10.27
CA LYS A 44 1.12 1.06 -11.44
C LYS A 44 0.29 1.29 -12.70
N GLN A 45 -0.78 0.53 -12.91
CA GLN A 45 -1.70 0.74 -14.03
C GLN A 45 -2.51 2.03 -13.88
N GLU A 46 -3.06 2.28 -12.70
CA GLU A 46 -3.81 3.50 -12.41
C GLU A 46 -2.95 4.75 -12.60
N VAL A 47 -1.70 4.75 -12.14
CA VAL A 47 -0.76 5.86 -12.34
C VAL A 47 -0.49 6.11 -13.82
N LYS A 48 -0.32 5.05 -14.62
CA LYS A 48 -0.14 5.20 -16.07
C LYS A 48 -1.36 5.85 -16.72
N GLN A 49 -2.55 5.37 -16.38
CA GLN A 49 -3.80 5.93 -16.89
C GLN A 49 -3.93 7.42 -16.52
N ILE A 50 -3.66 7.77 -15.25
CA ILE A 50 -3.69 9.16 -14.79
C ILE A 50 -2.72 10.02 -15.60
N VAL A 51 -1.50 9.54 -15.87
CA VAL A 51 -0.54 10.28 -16.69
C VAL A 51 -1.07 10.47 -18.11
N GLU A 52 -1.62 9.44 -18.74
CA GLU A 52 -2.19 9.52 -20.09
C GLU A 52 -3.37 10.50 -20.15
N ASP A 53 -4.31 10.40 -19.20
CA ASP A 53 -5.48 11.27 -19.09
C ASP A 53 -5.06 12.73 -18.87
N GLU A 54 -4.06 12.97 -18.01
CA GLU A 54 -3.55 14.31 -17.75
C GLU A 54 -2.80 14.88 -18.96
N MET A 55 -2.05 14.06 -19.69
CA MET A 55 -1.42 14.48 -20.95
C MET A 55 -2.47 14.88 -21.99
N GLU A 56 -3.57 14.13 -22.13
CA GLU A 56 -4.68 14.50 -23.00
C GLU A 56 -5.38 15.79 -22.53
N ARG A 57 -5.65 15.91 -21.22
CA ARG A 57 -6.26 17.10 -20.62
C ARG A 57 -5.42 18.35 -20.86
N ILE A 58 -4.10 18.26 -20.70
CA ILE A 58 -3.16 19.36 -20.95
C ILE A 58 -3.12 19.71 -22.43
N LYS A 59 -3.04 18.71 -23.33
CA LYS A 59 -3.04 18.91 -24.77
C LYS A 59 -4.30 19.64 -25.26
N ASN A 60 -5.46 19.26 -24.72
CA ASN A 60 -6.75 19.82 -25.11
C ASN A 60 -7.05 21.18 -24.45
N ASN A 61 -6.24 21.63 -23.48
CA ASN A 61 -6.39 22.93 -22.85
C ASN A 61 -5.45 23.95 -23.52
N PRO A 62 -5.98 24.98 -24.22
CA PRO A 62 -5.17 25.99 -24.90
C PRO A 62 -4.16 26.69 -23.97
N GLU A 63 -4.55 26.96 -22.72
CA GLU A 63 -3.69 27.63 -21.73
C GLU A 63 -2.55 26.75 -21.25
N LEU A 64 -2.68 25.42 -21.30
CA LEU A 64 -1.69 24.47 -20.77
C LEU A 64 -0.92 23.72 -21.87
N SER A 65 -1.44 23.70 -23.09
CA SER A 65 -0.89 22.96 -24.24
C SER A 65 0.60 23.23 -24.51
N HIS A 66 1.07 24.43 -24.20
CA HIS A 66 2.46 24.85 -24.34
C HIS A 66 3.44 24.13 -23.39
N LEU A 67 2.94 23.41 -22.37
CA LEU A 67 3.74 22.61 -21.43
C LEU A 67 4.16 21.26 -22.01
N ILE A 68 3.52 20.80 -23.10
CA ILE A 68 3.91 19.59 -23.80
C ILE A 68 5.01 19.96 -24.78
N LEU A 69 6.22 19.46 -24.54
CA LEU A 69 7.32 19.56 -25.51
C LEU A 69 6.95 18.66 -26.70
N ASN A 70 6.66 19.29 -27.83
CA ASN A 70 6.60 18.58 -29.11
C ASN A 70 8.05 18.29 -29.54
N GLU A 71 8.52 17.06 -29.35
CA GLU A 71 9.75 16.57 -30.00
C GLU A 71 9.49 16.23 -31.48
#